data_AF-A0A6A6WRL4-F1
#
_entry.id   AF-A0A6A6WRL4-F1
#
_cell.length_a   1.000
_cell.length_b   1.000
_cell.length_c   1.000
_cell.angle_alpha   90.00
_cell.angle_beta   90.00
_cell.angle_gamma   90.00
#
_symmetry.space_group_name_H-M   'P 1'
#
loop_
_entity.id
_entity.type
_entity.pdbx_description
1 polymer ?
#
loop_
_entity_poly.entity_id
_entity_poly.type
_entity_poly.pdbx_seq_one_letter_code
_entity_poly.pdbx_strand_id
1 'polypeptide(L)'
;MPPRSVNNAFGDNSPSWNLDFPVGNLTATEIITYLPHSLKSIDVINRFVCNGASAMVIVDMVNMTRNLPGGLPMHRNSVCIMMQNAMRNAGYTGWTIGTHFDWVQDTLGEWDTDDVCVTGYRPPRVTHPKTGNAKACNLPADDVQFRDLANHVTQHPTGSDALDLTRCVAYATSHPDQNWLFPSQFAQLVNHLGGQRDVTPNNSDKAIFSHYSGKENAPRTHSAATSDVGGIRKSSRLAKKPTNTLRESPALSEDAEEGSPNNVGQSSNGSKRKRVEEDYEPYSNDNIFSASDSDHGVVDDDLFPTSPSRNHPEPGSRRAGKKARLAIHDAIAFQQAYFYPMPVQAAAPVDLAIADAIREFENRVPTFVKPPVLNPDRIQIDDTTIWVYAEEGASDQWASALSSTRYGGPRRDAPFRELFRLTDPDVHDMSDWAENIRWAKQQFKLFSSDTWTEYEYHLEMITEHRRNDHWISEEAIRLGMF
;
A
#
# COMPACT_ATOMS: atom_id res chain seq x y z
N MET A 1 -23.51 -8.28 6.56
CA MET A 1 -22.80 -7.22 7.30
C MET A 1 -23.20 -5.89 6.70
N PRO A 2 -23.46 -4.84 7.50
CA PRO A 2 -23.71 -3.51 6.95
C PRO A 2 -22.50 -3.07 6.10
N PRO A 3 -22.72 -2.35 4.98
CA PRO A 3 -21.64 -1.83 4.16
C PRO A 3 -20.73 -0.97 5.04
N ARG A 4 -19.41 -1.17 4.95
CA ARG A 4 -18.44 -0.34 5.67
C ARG A 4 -18.70 1.12 5.28
N SER A 5 -18.85 2.00 6.27
CA SER A 5 -18.87 3.44 6.04
C SER A 5 -17.60 3.80 5.26
N VAL A 6 -17.78 4.33 4.05
CA VAL A 6 -16.67 4.65 3.15
C VAL A 6 -15.76 5.63 3.89
N ASN A 7 -14.49 5.25 4.07
CA ASN A 7 -13.42 6.00 4.74
C ASN A 7 -13.22 5.83 6.26
N ASN A 8 -13.88 4.87 6.93
CA ASN A 8 -13.68 4.65 8.36
C ASN A 8 -12.77 3.44 8.67
N ALA A 9 -11.46 3.66 8.65
CA ALA A 9 -10.47 2.62 8.92
C ALA A 9 -10.41 2.17 10.40
N PHE A 10 -10.88 3.00 11.33
CA PHE A 10 -10.73 2.78 12.78
C PHE A 10 -12.06 2.50 13.50
N GLY A 11 -13.19 2.56 12.79
CA GLY A 11 -14.52 2.15 13.26
C GLY A 11 -15.47 3.29 13.54
N ASP A 12 -16.77 3.01 13.36
CA ASP A 12 -17.85 3.97 13.63
C ASP A 12 -17.72 4.36 15.10
N ASN A 13 -17.63 5.67 15.40
CA ASN A 13 -17.23 6.28 16.69
C ASN A 13 -15.74 6.67 16.85
N SER A 14 -14.89 6.43 15.86
CA SER A 14 -13.56 7.06 15.85
C SER A 14 -13.70 8.56 15.58
N PRO A 15 -12.92 9.43 16.25
CA PRO A 15 -12.97 10.86 16.01
C PRO A 15 -12.71 11.22 14.55
N SER A 16 -13.41 12.23 14.06
CA SER A 16 -13.25 12.72 12.69
C SER A 16 -11.79 13.14 12.45
N TRP A 17 -11.29 12.91 11.24
CA TRP A 17 -9.98 13.44 10.85
C TRP A 17 -9.94 14.97 10.87
N ASN A 18 -11.08 15.65 10.80
CA ASN A 18 -11.20 17.12 10.82
C ASN A 18 -11.42 17.69 12.23
N LEU A 19 -11.33 16.85 13.26
CA LEU A 19 -11.36 17.31 14.65
C LEU A 19 -10.10 18.13 14.93
N ASP A 20 -10.28 19.26 15.58
CA ASP A 20 -9.19 20.17 15.91
C ASP A 20 -8.29 19.58 17.01
N PHE A 21 -7.06 20.09 17.09
CA PHE A 21 -6.13 19.74 18.16
C PHE A 21 -6.30 20.70 19.34
N PRO A 22 -6.13 20.22 20.59
CA PRO A 22 -6.22 21.07 21.76
C PRO A 22 -4.97 21.94 21.93
N VAL A 23 -5.05 22.91 22.83
CA VAL A 23 -3.86 23.59 23.35
C VAL A 23 -3.27 22.73 24.47
N GLY A 24 -2.06 22.20 24.25
CA GLY A 24 -1.34 21.41 25.24
C GLY A 24 -0.45 20.32 24.66
N ASN A 25 -0.01 19.40 25.52
CA ASN A 25 0.90 18.32 25.21
C ASN A 25 0.16 16.99 25.08
N LEU A 26 0.47 16.23 24.02
CA LEU A 26 -0.04 14.87 23.80
C LEU A 26 1.14 13.96 23.42
N THR A 27 1.21 12.76 23.99
CA THR A 27 2.21 11.77 23.54
C THR A 27 1.82 11.18 22.18
N ALA A 28 2.79 10.64 21.42
CA ALA A 28 2.48 9.87 20.22
C ALA A 28 1.50 8.72 20.48
N THR A 29 1.62 8.03 21.63
CA THR A 29 0.71 6.95 22.00
C THR A 29 -0.70 7.46 22.25
N GLU A 30 -0.88 8.60 22.94
CA GLU A 30 -2.21 9.22 23.12
C GLU A 30 -2.85 9.61 21.79
N ILE A 31 -2.08 10.18 20.88
CA ILE A 31 -2.55 10.55 19.54
C ILE A 31 -3.01 9.30 18.77
N ILE A 32 -2.21 8.24 18.75
CA ILE A 32 -2.54 6.99 18.02
C ILE A 32 -3.74 6.27 18.66
N THR A 33 -3.82 6.24 20.00
CA THR A 33 -4.88 5.52 20.70
C THR A 33 -6.21 6.24 20.62
N TYR A 34 -6.25 7.55 20.89
CA TYR A 34 -7.51 8.30 20.99
C TYR A 34 -7.90 9.03 19.70
N LEU A 35 -6.92 9.43 18.89
CA LEU A 35 -7.11 10.25 17.68
C LEU A 35 -6.49 9.58 16.45
N PRO A 36 -6.76 8.30 16.15
CA PRO A 36 -6.02 7.55 15.12
C PRO A 36 -6.14 8.18 13.71
N HIS A 37 -7.22 8.90 13.43
CA HIS A 37 -7.42 9.63 12.18
C HIS A 37 -6.55 10.88 12.01
N SER A 38 -5.89 11.33 13.08
CA SER A 38 -4.90 12.41 13.05
C SER A 38 -3.63 12.03 12.28
N LEU A 39 -3.42 10.75 11.96
CA LEU A 39 -2.42 10.28 10.99
C LEU A 39 -2.63 10.81 9.56
N LYS A 40 -3.69 11.60 9.35
CA LYS A 40 -3.93 12.38 8.12
C LYS A 40 -3.50 13.85 8.26
N SER A 41 -3.11 14.32 9.44
CA SER A 41 -2.56 15.67 9.62
C SER A 41 -1.09 15.68 9.22
N ILE A 42 -0.70 16.61 8.36
CA ILE A 42 0.71 16.76 7.96
C ILE A 42 1.61 17.11 9.15
N ASP A 43 1.09 17.82 10.15
CA ASP A 43 1.86 18.24 11.32
C ASP A 43 2.15 17.02 12.22
N VAL A 44 1.18 16.11 12.39
CA VAL A 44 1.38 14.82 13.08
C VAL A 44 2.33 13.92 12.29
N ILE A 45 2.17 13.82 10.97
CA ILE A 45 3.05 13.00 10.13
C ILE A 45 4.50 13.48 10.23
N ASN A 46 4.74 14.78 10.08
CA ASN A 46 6.05 15.39 10.21
C ASN A 46 6.65 15.09 11.59
N ARG A 47 5.88 15.35 12.66
CA ARG A 47 6.32 15.06 14.03
C ARG A 47 6.73 13.61 14.22
N PHE A 48 5.91 12.68 13.76
CA PHE A 48 6.16 11.26 13.95
C PHE A 48 7.37 10.79 13.16
N VAL A 49 7.47 11.13 11.88
CA VAL A 49 8.57 10.66 11.02
C VAL A 49 9.91 11.29 11.42
N CYS A 50 9.94 12.59 11.77
CA CYS A 50 11.13 13.25 12.32
C CYS A 50 11.64 12.59 13.60
N ASN A 51 10.74 12.01 14.40
CA ASN A 51 11.08 11.29 15.64
C ASN A 51 11.27 9.77 15.45
N GLY A 52 11.38 9.29 14.21
CA GLY A 52 11.74 7.89 13.91
C GLY A 52 10.57 6.93 13.81
N ALA A 53 9.33 7.42 13.69
CA ALA A 53 8.19 6.55 13.41
C ALA A 53 8.34 5.88 12.03
N SER A 54 8.05 4.59 11.98
CA SER A 54 7.83 3.86 10.74
C SER A 54 6.37 3.44 10.63
N ALA A 55 5.90 3.15 9.40
CA ALA A 55 4.55 2.62 9.22
C ALA A 55 4.32 1.29 9.97
N MET A 56 5.39 0.49 10.21
CA MET A 56 5.28 -0.74 10.99
C MET A 56 5.02 -0.42 12.46
N VAL A 57 5.83 0.46 13.05
CA VAL A 57 5.71 0.88 14.47
C VAL A 57 4.33 1.45 14.74
N ILE A 58 3.83 2.35 13.88
CA ILE A 58 2.50 2.94 14.02
C ILE A 58 1.41 1.85 13.95
N VAL A 59 1.53 0.89 13.03
CA VAL A 59 0.57 -0.23 12.94
C VAL A 59 0.58 -1.09 14.19
N ASP A 60 1.75 -1.40 14.74
CA ASP A 60 1.85 -2.17 15.98
C ASP A 60 1.19 -1.41 17.14
N MET A 61 1.39 -0.10 17.25
CA MET A 61 0.72 0.74 18.25
C MET A 61 -0.81 0.76 18.07
N VAL A 62 -1.31 0.93 16.84
CA VAL A 62 -2.75 0.88 16.54
C VAL A 62 -3.34 -0.48 16.92
N ASN A 63 -2.72 -1.57 16.49
CA ASN A 63 -3.22 -2.93 16.72
C ASN A 63 -3.16 -3.33 18.20
N MET A 64 -2.22 -2.77 18.96
CA MET A 64 -2.13 -3.01 20.40
C MET A 64 -3.21 -2.24 21.17
N THR A 65 -3.48 -0.99 20.79
CA THR A 65 -4.30 -0.07 21.59
C THR A 65 -5.74 0.06 21.12
N ARG A 66 -6.11 -0.49 19.95
CA ARG A 66 -7.46 -0.37 19.40
C ARG A 66 -8.04 -1.69 18.86
N ASN A 67 -9.35 -1.83 19.04
CA ASN A 67 -10.18 -2.80 18.33
C ASN A 67 -10.61 -2.21 16.98
N LEU A 68 -10.30 -2.90 15.89
CA LEU A 68 -10.60 -2.42 14.54
C LEU A 68 -11.88 -3.06 13.97
N PRO A 69 -12.56 -2.38 13.03
CA PRO A 69 -13.76 -2.92 12.40
C PRO A 69 -13.55 -4.29 11.77
N GLY A 70 -14.38 -5.25 12.19
CA GLY A 70 -14.29 -6.64 11.75
C GLY A 70 -13.22 -7.47 12.45
N GLY A 71 -12.58 -6.94 13.50
CA GLY A 71 -11.60 -7.68 14.31
C GLY A 71 -10.31 -8.04 13.58
N LEU A 72 -10.08 -7.47 12.40
CA LEU A 72 -8.88 -7.71 11.62
C LEU A 72 -7.81 -6.67 11.99
N PRO A 73 -6.55 -7.07 12.17
CA PRO A 73 -5.47 -6.13 12.44
C PRO A 73 -5.26 -5.17 11.25
N MET A 74 -4.88 -3.94 11.54
CA MET A 74 -4.48 -2.96 10.54
C MET A 74 -3.22 -3.45 9.85
N HIS A 75 -3.19 -3.32 8.52
CA HIS A 75 -2.03 -3.67 7.72
C HIS A 75 -1.11 -2.46 7.55
N ARG A 76 0.22 -2.68 7.54
CA ARG A 76 1.27 -1.66 7.32
C ARG A 76 0.98 -0.76 6.12
N ASN A 77 0.54 -1.36 5.02
CA ASN A 77 0.22 -0.62 3.80
C ASN A 77 -0.88 0.43 4.01
N SER A 78 -1.85 0.16 4.88
CA SER A 78 -2.97 1.08 5.14
C SER A 78 -2.49 2.37 5.80
N VAL A 79 -1.61 2.25 6.81
CA VAL A 79 -0.99 3.42 7.46
C VAL A 79 -0.08 4.17 6.50
N CYS A 80 0.71 3.44 5.71
CA CYS A 80 1.58 4.03 4.69
C CYS A 80 0.77 4.87 3.68
N ILE A 81 -0.29 4.30 3.11
CA ILE A 81 -1.18 4.99 2.16
C ILE A 81 -1.85 6.19 2.84
N MET A 82 -2.30 6.07 4.08
CA MET A 82 -2.95 7.15 4.81
C MET A 82 -2.06 8.39 4.92
N MET A 83 -0.80 8.19 5.33
CA MET A 83 0.16 9.28 5.47
C MET A 83 0.59 9.82 4.09
N GLN A 84 0.85 8.95 3.12
CA GLN A 84 1.23 9.36 1.76
C GLN A 84 0.15 10.20 1.09
N ASN A 85 -1.10 9.78 1.16
CA ASN A 85 -2.22 10.52 0.57
C ASN A 85 -2.39 11.88 1.24
N ALA A 86 -2.28 11.95 2.56
CA ALA A 86 -2.34 13.22 3.28
C ALA A 86 -1.24 14.20 2.85
N MET A 87 0.02 13.74 2.84
CA MET A 87 1.16 14.57 2.43
C MET A 87 1.05 15.01 0.96
N ARG A 88 0.72 14.09 0.05
CA ARG A 88 0.57 14.42 -1.38
C ARG A 88 -0.56 15.40 -1.64
N ASN A 89 -1.69 15.25 -0.96
CA ASN A 89 -2.80 16.19 -1.07
C ASN A 89 -2.46 17.58 -0.52
N ALA A 90 -1.51 17.66 0.41
CA ALA A 90 -0.97 18.94 0.91
C ALA A 90 0.11 19.56 0.00
N GLY A 91 0.33 19.00 -1.19
CA GLY A 91 1.27 19.54 -2.19
C GLY A 91 2.65 18.88 -2.19
N TYR A 92 2.93 17.96 -1.26
CA TYR A 92 4.19 17.21 -1.22
C TYR A 92 4.17 16.05 -2.24
N THR A 93 4.23 16.40 -3.53
CA THR A 93 4.09 15.44 -4.63
C THR A 93 5.24 14.43 -4.65
N GLY A 94 4.93 13.13 -4.73
CA GLY A 94 5.96 12.08 -4.67
C GLY A 94 6.49 11.80 -3.27
N TRP A 95 5.93 12.43 -2.23
CA TRP A 95 6.32 12.16 -0.85
C TRP A 95 6.11 10.68 -0.49
N THR A 96 7.10 10.15 0.20
CA THR A 96 7.07 8.87 0.89
C THR A 96 7.75 9.04 2.25
N ILE A 97 7.55 8.08 3.16
CA ILE A 97 8.26 8.08 4.44
C ILE A 97 9.78 8.09 4.23
N GLY A 98 10.28 7.36 3.21
CA GLY A 98 11.71 7.25 2.93
C GLY A 98 12.32 8.53 2.35
N THR A 99 11.53 9.33 1.63
CA THR A 99 11.96 10.61 1.06
C THR A 99 11.63 11.79 1.96
N HIS A 100 11.06 11.56 3.16
CA HIS A 100 10.53 12.62 4.02
C HIS A 100 11.57 13.71 4.35
N PHE A 101 12.80 13.32 4.68
CA PHE A 101 13.86 14.26 5.03
C PHE A 101 14.34 15.14 3.87
N ASP A 102 14.01 14.78 2.62
CA ASP A 102 14.29 15.62 1.45
C ASP A 102 13.36 16.86 1.40
N TRP A 103 12.22 16.83 2.11
CA TRP A 103 11.22 17.91 2.13
C TRP A 103 11.29 18.80 3.37
N VAL A 104 11.74 18.23 4.49
CA VAL A 104 11.71 18.85 5.81
C VAL A 104 12.75 19.95 5.98
N GLN A 105 13.90 19.83 5.31
CA GLN A 105 15.06 20.71 5.51
C GLN A 105 14.72 22.19 5.24
N ASP A 106 13.81 22.46 4.31
CA ASP A 106 13.46 23.83 3.92
C ASP A 106 12.29 24.41 4.73
N THR A 107 11.49 23.59 5.42
CA THR A 107 10.20 24.01 5.99
C THR A 107 10.12 24.06 7.51
N LEU A 108 10.91 23.25 8.23
CA LEU A 108 10.68 23.03 9.66
C LEU A 108 11.69 23.70 10.61
N GLY A 109 12.71 24.37 10.09
CA GLY A 109 13.72 25.00 10.94
C GLY A 109 14.42 23.99 11.87
N GLU A 110 14.88 24.43 13.04
CA GLU A 110 15.44 23.56 14.06
C GLU A 110 14.30 22.77 14.73
N TRP A 111 14.14 21.51 14.33
CA TRP A 111 13.13 20.60 14.88
C TRP A 111 13.53 20.12 16.28
N ASP A 112 12.72 20.45 17.30
CA ASP A 112 12.89 19.93 18.65
C ASP A 112 12.30 18.52 18.79
N THR A 113 13.15 17.52 19.02
CA THR A 113 12.72 16.12 19.18
C THR A 113 12.03 15.83 20.50
N ASP A 114 12.19 16.71 21.49
CA ASP A 114 11.60 16.55 22.83
C ASP A 114 10.26 17.28 22.97
N ASP A 115 9.88 18.11 21.99
CA ASP A 115 8.60 18.79 21.99
C ASP A 115 7.44 17.83 21.63
N VAL A 116 6.49 17.74 22.56
CA VAL A 116 5.26 16.94 22.42
C VAL A 116 4.00 17.81 22.35
N CYS A 117 4.17 19.12 22.23
CA CYS A 117 3.09 20.08 22.08
C CYS A 117 2.34 19.85 20.75
N VAL A 118 1.01 19.92 20.81
CA VAL A 118 0.14 19.87 19.61
C VAL A 118 -0.56 21.21 19.37
N THR A 119 -0.20 22.24 20.13
CA THR A 119 -0.79 23.58 19.99
C THR A 119 -0.51 24.10 18.59
N GLY A 120 -1.57 24.47 17.86
CA GLY A 120 -1.46 25.00 16.50
C GLY A 120 -1.38 23.92 15.41
N TYR A 121 -1.45 22.63 15.76
CA TYR A 121 -1.52 21.55 14.77
C TYR A 121 -2.80 21.69 13.95
N ARG A 122 -2.67 21.45 12.64
CA ARG A 122 -3.73 21.73 11.68
C ARG A 122 -4.37 20.41 11.23
N PRO A 123 -5.71 20.33 11.23
CA PRO A 123 -6.41 19.18 10.65
C PRO A 123 -6.34 19.20 9.11
N PRO A 124 -6.66 18.07 8.43
CA PRO A 124 -6.72 17.95 6.98
C PRO A 124 -7.49 19.05 6.27
N ARG A 125 -8.67 19.45 6.79
CA ARG A 125 -9.48 20.54 6.23
C ARG A 125 -8.72 21.87 6.08
N VAL A 126 -7.67 22.13 6.87
CA VAL A 126 -6.85 23.34 6.79
C VAL A 126 -5.70 23.16 5.81
N THR A 127 -5.02 22.01 5.87
CA THR A 127 -3.74 21.80 5.17
C THR A 127 -3.91 21.30 3.74
N HIS A 128 -4.99 20.57 3.48
CA HIS A 128 -5.32 20.03 2.16
C HIS A 128 -6.83 19.92 2.00
N PRO A 129 -7.54 21.05 1.93
CA PRO A 129 -8.98 21.06 1.72
C PRO A 129 -9.32 20.37 0.40
N LYS A 130 -10.26 19.42 0.45
CA LYS A 130 -10.79 18.76 -0.76
C LYS A 130 -11.51 19.77 -1.66
N THR A 131 -11.34 19.63 -2.97
CA THR A 131 -11.99 20.51 -3.95
C THR A 131 -13.24 19.84 -4.58
N GLY A 132 -13.99 20.59 -5.39
CA GLY A 132 -15.15 20.08 -6.12
C GLY A 132 -16.32 19.58 -5.25
N ASN A 133 -16.93 18.48 -5.67
CA ASN A 133 -18.10 17.88 -4.99
C ASN A 133 -17.76 17.33 -3.59
N ALA A 134 -16.47 17.18 -3.26
CA ALA A 134 -16.02 16.71 -1.96
C ALA A 134 -15.89 17.82 -0.90
N LYS A 135 -16.24 19.08 -1.21
CA LYS A 135 -16.16 20.22 -0.26
C LYS A 135 -16.87 19.99 1.07
N ALA A 136 -17.98 19.23 1.07
CA ALA A 136 -18.69 18.88 2.31
C ALA A 136 -17.80 18.12 3.30
N CYS A 137 -16.75 17.42 2.82
CA CYS A 137 -15.78 16.72 3.66
C CYS A 137 -14.76 17.65 4.34
N ASN A 138 -14.78 18.97 4.09
CA ASN A 138 -13.85 19.94 4.68
C ASN A 138 -14.43 20.70 5.88
N LEU A 139 -15.66 20.38 6.28
CA LEU A 139 -16.26 21.05 7.41
C LEU A 139 -15.45 20.76 8.69
N PRO A 140 -15.31 21.75 9.59
CA PRO A 140 -14.82 21.49 10.93
C PRO A 140 -15.70 20.42 11.58
N ALA A 141 -15.08 19.47 12.27
CA ALA A 141 -15.83 18.49 13.05
C ALA A 141 -16.31 19.15 14.34
N ASP A 142 -17.50 18.79 14.78
CA ASP A 142 -17.99 19.18 16.11
C ASP A 142 -17.09 18.59 17.20
N ASP A 143 -17.07 19.26 18.35
CA ASP A 143 -16.42 18.72 19.55
C ASP A 143 -17.03 17.36 19.92
N VAL A 144 -16.19 16.46 20.41
CA VAL A 144 -16.57 15.12 20.86
C VAL A 144 -16.46 15.02 22.37
N GLN A 145 -17.28 14.18 23.01
CA GLN A 145 -17.15 14.01 24.44
C GLN A 145 -15.88 13.22 24.76
N PHE A 146 -15.15 13.61 25.82
CA PHE A 146 -13.92 12.90 26.21
C PHE A 146 -14.14 11.40 26.44
N ARG A 147 -15.29 11.00 26.99
CA ARG A 147 -15.64 9.59 27.19
C ARG A 147 -15.74 8.81 25.88
N ASP A 148 -16.15 9.47 24.80
CA ASP A 148 -16.32 8.82 23.50
C ASP A 148 -14.98 8.52 22.83
N LEU A 149 -13.90 9.19 23.24
CA LEU A 149 -12.54 8.86 22.81
C LEU A 149 -12.10 7.46 23.28
N ALA A 150 -12.69 6.94 24.36
CA ALA A 150 -12.44 5.58 24.84
C ALA A 150 -13.09 4.50 23.95
N ASN A 151 -13.97 4.87 23.01
CA ASN A 151 -14.60 3.91 22.12
C ASN A 151 -13.56 3.18 21.26
N HIS A 152 -13.68 1.85 21.25
CA HIS A 152 -12.76 0.93 20.57
C HIS A 152 -11.32 0.91 21.11
N VAL A 153 -11.03 1.53 22.25
CA VAL A 153 -9.72 1.42 22.90
C VAL A 153 -9.63 0.08 23.65
N THR A 154 -8.65 -0.75 23.33
CA THR A 154 -8.38 -2.02 24.03
C THR A 154 -7.45 -1.81 25.22
N GLN A 155 -6.47 -0.93 25.05
CA GLN A 155 -5.45 -0.64 26.04
C GLN A 155 -5.22 0.87 26.08
N HIS A 156 -5.59 1.49 27.21
CA HIS A 156 -5.28 2.90 27.46
C HIS A 156 -3.76 3.09 27.63
N PRO A 157 -3.19 4.22 27.20
CA PRO A 157 -1.79 4.54 27.45
C PRO A 157 -1.53 4.56 28.97
N THR A 158 -0.33 4.16 29.40
CA THR A 158 0.07 4.16 30.83
C THR A 158 1.54 4.52 30.98
N GLY A 159 1.96 4.92 32.19
CA GLY A 159 3.36 5.27 32.46
C GLY A 159 3.86 6.37 31.52
N SER A 160 5.00 6.12 30.86
CA SER A 160 5.62 7.05 29.90
C SER A 160 4.81 7.26 28.61
N ASP A 161 3.88 6.36 28.30
CA ASP A 161 3.01 6.49 27.13
C ASP A 161 1.84 7.47 27.38
N ALA A 162 1.60 7.89 28.62
CA ALA A 162 0.45 8.70 29.02
C ALA A 162 0.84 10.08 29.56
N LEU A 163 0.12 11.11 29.11
CA LEU A 163 0.12 12.46 29.68
C LEU A 163 -1.31 12.85 30.06
N ASP A 164 -1.78 14.01 29.59
CA ASP A 164 -2.98 14.66 30.09
C ASP A 164 -4.26 14.17 29.40
N LEU A 165 -4.20 13.78 28.13
CA LEU A 165 -5.37 13.25 27.43
C LEU A 165 -5.85 11.93 28.02
N THR A 166 -4.93 11.05 28.38
CA THR A 166 -5.25 9.80 29.07
C THR A 166 -5.99 10.05 30.38
N ARG A 167 -5.56 11.05 31.17
CA ARG A 167 -6.24 11.41 32.43
C ARG A 167 -7.64 11.97 32.16
N CYS A 168 -7.77 12.85 31.16
CA CYS A 168 -9.03 13.46 30.78
C CYS A 168 -10.05 12.41 30.33
N VAL A 169 -9.64 11.47 29.47
CA VAL A 169 -10.48 10.36 29.01
C VAL A 169 -10.88 9.44 30.18
N ALA A 170 -9.94 9.06 31.04
CA ALA A 170 -10.22 8.23 32.21
C ALA A 170 -11.20 8.91 33.19
N TYR A 171 -11.04 10.21 33.42
CA TYR A 171 -11.93 10.99 34.26
C TYR A 171 -13.34 11.07 33.66
N ALA A 172 -13.47 11.46 32.39
CA ALA A 172 -14.77 11.59 31.73
C ALA A 172 -15.50 10.24 31.62
N THR A 173 -14.77 9.14 31.48
CA THR A 173 -15.34 7.78 31.47
C THR A 173 -15.90 7.39 32.84
N SER A 174 -15.26 7.82 33.94
CA SER A 174 -15.72 7.57 35.31
C SER A 174 -16.77 8.57 35.81
N HIS A 175 -16.96 9.69 35.11
CA HIS A 175 -17.92 10.76 35.45
C HIS A 175 -18.82 11.09 34.24
N PRO A 176 -19.67 10.13 33.79
CA PRO A 176 -20.45 10.26 32.56
C PRO A 176 -21.53 11.35 32.62
N ASP A 177 -21.82 11.90 33.79
CA ASP A 177 -22.73 13.03 34.01
C ASP A 177 -22.08 14.38 33.67
N GLN A 178 -20.75 14.47 33.72
CA GLN A 178 -20.00 15.66 33.39
C GLN A 178 -19.62 15.62 31.91
N ASN A 179 -20.45 16.20 31.05
CA ASN A 179 -20.30 16.18 29.59
C ASN A 179 -19.13 17.06 29.09
N TRP A 180 -17.90 16.69 29.45
CA TRP A 180 -16.68 17.38 29.01
C TRP A 180 -16.42 17.16 27.52
N LEU A 181 -16.08 18.24 26.81
CA LEU A 181 -15.91 18.28 25.36
C LEU A 181 -14.44 18.46 24.94
N PHE A 182 -14.00 17.66 23.97
CA PHE A 182 -12.70 17.73 23.32
C PHE A 182 -12.86 18.22 21.88
N PRO A 183 -11.95 19.08 21.37
CA PRO A 183 -10.75 19.62 22.03
C PRO A 183 -10.99 20.88 22.90
N SER A 184 -12.13 21.55 22.76
CA SER A 184 -12.35 22.92 23.28
C SER A 184 -12.19 23.07 24.80
N GLN A 185 -12.55 22.05 25.59
CA GLN A 185 -12.46 22.08 27.06
C GLN A 185 -11.26 21.31 27.61
N PHE A 186 -10.31 20.89 26.77
CA PHE A 186 -9.14 20.13 27.20
C PHE A 186 -8.36 20.84 28.32
N ALA A 187 -7.95 22.10 28.10
CA ALA A 187 -7.22 22.86 29.11
C ALA A 187 -8.03 23.06 30.42
N GLN A 188 -9.35 23.22 30.31
CA GLN A 188 -10.23 23.37 31.48
C GLN A 188 -10.28 22.08 32.30
N LEU A 189 -10.43 20.93 31.63
CA LEU A 189 -10.43 19.62 32.29
C LEU A 189 -9.05 19.29 32.87
N VAL A 190 -7.96 19.61 32.18
CA VAL A 190 -6.60 19.46 32.73
C VAL A 190 -6.43 20.28 34.01
N ASN A 191 -6.87 21.54 34.02
CA ASN A 191 -6.84 22.38 35.23
C ASN A 191 -7.73 21.81 36.35
N HIS A 192 -8.92 21.32 36.02
CA HIS A 192 -9.82 20.64 36.97
C HIS A 192 -9.17 19.41 37.60
N LEU A 193 -8.32 18.69 36.86
CA LEU A 193 -7.56 17.53 37.32
C LEU A 193 -6.28 17.89 38.09
N GLY A 194 -6.03 19.16 38.40
CA GLY A 194 -4.86 19.62 39.15
C GLY A 194 -3.72 20.16 38.29
N GLY A 195 -3.99 20.52 37.03
CA GLY A 195 -3.03 21.13 36.12
C GLY A 195 -2.32 20.14 35.19
N GLN A 196 -1.53 20.73 34.29
CA GLN A 196 -0.74 20.03 33.27
C GLN A 196 0.33 19.15 33.91
N ARG A 197 0.58 17.97 33.34
CA ARG A 197 1.71 17.13 33.78
C ARG A 197 3.03 17.62 33.21
N ASP A 198 4.08 17.49 34.01
CA ASP A 198 5.45 17.69 33.56
C ASP A 198 5.80 16.65 32.49
N VAL A 199 6.29 17.12 31.35
CA VAL A 199 6.80 16.27 30.28
C VAL A 199 8.18 15.76 30.69
N THR A 200 8.34 14.44 30.71
CA THR A 200 9.63 13.80 30.96
C THR A 200 10.28 13.36 29.63
N PRO A 201 11.61 13.15 29.57
CA PRO A 201 12.26 12.63 28.37
C PRO A 201 11.70 11.29 27.88
N ASN A 202 11.06 10.50 28.74
CA ASN A 202 10.42 9.25 28.35
C ASN A 202 9.07 9.45 27.65
N ASN A 203 8.51 10.65 27.71
CA ASN A 203 7.29 11.01 26.98
C ASN A 203 7.57 11.47 25.55
N SER A 204 8.84 11.69 25.18
CA SER A 204 9.20 12.12 23.83
C SER A 204 8.83 11.05 22.80
N ASP A 205 8.45 11.50 21.62
CA ASP A 205 8.05 10.61 20.53
C ASP A 205 9.18 9.64 20.16
N LYS A 206 10.42 10.13 20.16
CA LYS A 206 11.61 9.31 19.89
C LYS A 206 11.75 8.17 20.90
N ALA A 207 11.56 8.44 22.19
CA ALA A 207 11.61 7.43 23.24
C ALA A 207 10.48 6.40 23.08
N ILE A 208 9.26 6.88 22.79
CA ILE A 208 8.09 6.04 22.55
C ILE A 208 8.33 5.12 21.35
N PHE A 209 8.66 5.65 20.17
CA PHE A 209 8.85 4.83 18.98
C PHE A 209 10.01 3.84 19.12
N SER A 210 11.08 4.22 19.83
CA SER A 210 12.18 3.31 20.17
C SER A 210 11.70 2.13 21.04
N HIS A 211 10.81 2.38 22.01
CA HIS A 211 10.23 1.32 22.83
C HIS A 211 9.34 0.35 22.02
N TYR A 212 8.58 0.84 21.04
CA TYR A 212 7.71 -0.02 20.21
C TYR A 212 8.48 -0.77 19.12
N SER A 213 9.49 -0.16 18.50
CA SER A 213 10.35 -0.80 17.50
C SER A 213 11.14 -2.00 18.03
N GLY A 214 11.56 -1.98 19.30
CA GLY A 214 12.32 -3.07 19.93
C GLY A 214 11.53 -4.36 20.17
N LYS A 215 10.19 -4.31 20.10
CA LYS A 215 9.32 -5.46 20.41
C LYS A 215 9.23 -6.49 19.29
N GLU A 216 9.74 -6.22 18.09
CA GLU A 216 9.76 -7.17 16.96
C GLU A 216 10.55 -8.46 17.25
N ASN A 217 11.44 -8.47 18.25
CA ASN A 217 12.26 -9.64 18.60
C ASN A 217 11.65 -10.55 19.68
N ALA A 218 10.52 -10.20 20.29
CA ALA A 218 9.82 -11.14 21.15
C ALA A 218 9.18 -12.21 20.25
N PRO A 219 9.51 -13.51 20.42
CA PRO A 219 8.91 -14.57 19.61
C PRO A 219 7.40 -14.45 19.72
N ARG A 220 6.73 -14.13 18.61
CA ARG A 220 5.27 -14.04 18.54
C ARG A 220 4.72 -15.38 19.02
N THR A 221 4.29 -15.43 20.26
CA THR A 221 3.54 -16.53 20.83
C THR A 221 2.22 -16.53 20.07
N HIS A 222 2.19 -17.24 18.95
CA HIS A 222 0.95 -17.67 18.35
C HIS A 222 0.17 -18.36 19.46
N SER A 223 -0.83 -17.66 19.98
CA SER A 223 -1.77 -18.19 20.96
C SER A 223 -2.36 -19.45 20.36
N ALA A 224 -1.86 -20.58 20.87
CA ALA A 224 -2.32 -21.92 20.55
C ALA A 224 -3.74 -22.06 21.09
N ALA A 225 -4.70 -21.67 20.27
CA ALA A 225 -6.12 -21.88 20.51
C ALA A 225 -6.72 -22.58 19.29
N THR A 226 -6.29 -23.82 19.06
CA THR A 226 -7.12 -24.93 18.57
C THR A 226 -6.36 -26.23 18.88
N SER A 227 -6.80 -26.91 19.92
CA SER A 227 -6.41 -28.27 20.30
C SER A 227 -6.91 -29.31 19.27
N ASP A 228 -6.12 -30.37 19.17
CA ASP A 228 -6.43 -31.71 18.64
C ASP A 228 -6.73 -31.90 17.14
N VAL A 229 -5.68 -32.25 16.37
CA VAL A 229 -5.49 -33.62 15.83
C VAL A 229 -3.99 -33.86 15.64
N GLY A 230 -3.49 -34.94 16.23
CA GLY A 230 -2.07 -35.29 16.34
C GLY A 230 -1.35 -35.51 15.00
N GLY A 231 -0.08 -35.11 14.98
CA GLY A 231 0.84 -35.38 13.89
C GLY A 231 2.27 -34.98 14.26
N ILE A 232 2.98 -35.90 14.91
CA ILE A 232 4.41 -35.79 15.22
C ILE A 232 5.18 -35.55 13.91
N ARG A 233 5.75 -34.36 13.72
CA ARG A 233 6.72 -34.08 12.64
C ARG A 233 8.10 -33.84 13.24
N LYS A 234 8.93 -34.87 13.16
CA LYS A 234 10.38 -34.80 13.38
C LYS A 234 11.02 -33.98 12.26
N SER A 235 11.61 -32.84 12.59
CA SER A 235 12.41 -32.04 11.66
C SER A 235 13.84 -32.60 11.58
N SER A 236 14.08 -33.49 10.62
CA SER A 236 15.43 -33.99 10.30
C SER A 236 15.89 -33.44 8.96
N ARG A 237 16.42 -32.21 8.92
CA ARG A 237 17.23 -31.70 7.80
C ARG A 237 18.23 -30.66 8.29
N LEU A 238 19.27 -31.11 8.99
CA LEU A 238 20.53 -30.39 9.06
C LEU A 238 21.65 -31.40 9.31
N ALA A 239 22.27 -31.90 8.23
CA ALA A 239 23.63 -32.43 8.22
C ALA A 239 23.92 -33.02 6.82
N LYS A 240 24.94 -32.47 6.16
CA LYS A 240 26.07 -33.18 5.53
C LYS A 240 26.67 -32.29 4.44
N LYS A 241 27.71 -31.55 4.82
CA LYS A 241 28.77 -31.08 3.91
C LYS A 241 30.04 -31.82 4.35
N PRO A 242 30.65 -32.69 3.52
CA PRO A 242 31.87 -33.38 3.88
C PRO A 242 33.08 -32.45 3.71
N THR A 243 33.79 -32.20 4.81
CA THR A 243 35.13 -31.62 4.83
C THR A 243 36.16 -32.69 4.49
N ASN A 244 37.00 -32.37 3.51
CA ASN A 244 38.07 -33.21 3.00
C ASN A 244 39.32 -33.06 3.90
N THR A 245 39.67 -34.09 4.65
CA THR A 245 40.88 -34.18 5.48
C THR A 245 41.98 -34.89 4.71
N LEU A 246 43.08 -34.18 4.42
CA LEU A 246 44.34 -34.75 3.94
C LEU A 246 45.41 -34.66 5.06
N ARG A 247 45.64 -35.79 5.73
CA ARG A 247 46.92 -36.52 5.93
C ARG A 247 48.21 -35.73 5.54
N GLU A 248 49.37 -35.70 6.22
CA GLU A 248 50.04 -36.52 7.26
C GLU A 248 51.27 -35.72 7.81
N SER A 249 51.45 -35.67 9.14
CA SER A 249 52.68 -35.98 9.93
C SER A 249 54.05 -35.27 9.68
N PRO A 250 55.16 -35.59 10.41
CA PRO A 250 55.51 -35.02 11.74
C PRO A 250 57.01 -34.63 11.91
N ALA A 251 57.39 -33.85 12.93
CA ALA A 251 58.73 -33.82 13.59
C ALA A 251 58.71 -32.75 14.71
N LEU A 252 58.86 -33.12 15.99
CA LEU A 252 60.11 -33.21 16.78
C LEU A 252 60.81 -31.85 17.04
N SER A 253 60.74 -31.34 18.28
CA SER A 253 61.88 -31.15 19.21
C SER A 253 61.58 -30.11 20.31
N GLU A 254 61.63 -30.60 21.56
CA GLU A 254 62.36 -30.12 22.75
C GLU A 254 62.49 -28.62 23.11
N ASP A 255 62.17 -28.38 24.38
CA ASP A 255 62.88 -27.59 25.40
C ASP A 255 63.19 -26.10 25.18
N ALA A 256 62.61 -25.25 26.04
CA ALA A 256 63.32 -24.68 27.20
C ALA A 256 62.65 -23.39 27.69
N GLU A 257 62.58 -23.26 29.01
CA GLU A 257 62.22 -22.05 29.73
C GLU A 257 63.22 -20.91 29.52
N GLU A 258 62.71 -19.68 29.61
CA GLU A 258 63.19 -18.56 30.46
C GLU A 258 63.05 -17.21 29.76
N GLY A 259 62.66 -16.21 30.55
CA GLY A 259 63.25 -14.87 30.43
C GLY A 259 62.52 -13.85 29.55
N SER A 260 61.50 -13.21 30.13
CA SER A 260 61.15 -11.81 29.84
C SER A 260 62.35 -10.91 30.20
N PRO A 261 62.74 -9.88 29.42
CA PRO A 261 61.99 -8.61 29.41
C PRO A 261 62.08 -7.74 28.12
N ASN A 262 61.12 -6.80 28.02
CA ASN A 262 61.13 -5.53 27.28
C ASN A 262 61.42 -5.54 25.76
N ASN A 263 60.52 -4.99 24.93
CA ASN A 263 60.54 -3.57 24.50
C ASN A 263 59.60 -3.33 23.29
N VAL A 264 59.01 -2.13 23.25
CA VAL A 264 58.58 -1.30 22.11
C VAL A 264 58.40 -1.95 20.71
N GLY A 265 57.24 -1.71 20.07
CA GLY A 265 57.21 -1.44 18.63
C GLY A 265 56.00 -1.94 17.81
N GLN A 266 55.17 -0.98 17.40
CA GLN A 266 54.72 -0.77 16.01
C GLN A 266 53.77 -1.75 15.28
N SER A 267 52.67 -1.14 14.84
CA SER A 267 52.21 -1.09 13.43
C SER A 267 51.49 -2.32 12.86
N SER A 268 50.15 -2.25 12.88
CA SER A 268 49.30 -3.05 12.01
C SER A 268 48.93 -2.27 10.74
N ASN A 269 49.08 -2.96 9.61
CA ASN A 269 48.94 -2.46 8.25
C ASN A 269 47.49 -2.06 7.91
N GLY A 270 47.28 -0.78 7.63
CA GLY A 270 46.07 -0.26 7.00
C GLY A 270 46.12 -0.40 5.48
N SER A 271 45.21 -1.19 4.93
CA SER A 271 45.03 -1.42 3.49
C SER A 271 44.50 -0.16 2.80
N LYS A 272 45.28 0.44 1.91
CA LYS A 272 44.88 1.59 1.06
C LYS A 272 43.93 1.12 -0.05
N ARG A 273 42.68 1.57 -0.04
CA ARG A 273 41.82 1.59 -1.24
C ARG A 273 41.95 2.95 -1.93
N LYS A 274 42.37 2.89 -3.20
CA LYS A 274 42.58 4.00 -4.14
C LYS A 274 41.21 4.50 -4.62
N ARG A 275 40.88 5.76 -4.34
CA ARG A 275 39.73 6.49 -4.87
C ARG A 275 40.15 7.09 -6.21
N VAL A 276 39.46 6.74 -7.29
CA VAL A 276 39.59 7.40 -8.59
C VAL A 276 38.58 8.54 -8.63
N GLU A 277 39.09 9.71 -8.93
CA GLU A 277 38.41 10.99 -9.08
C GLU A 277 38.14 11.12 -10.60
N GLU A 278 36.87 11.24 -10.99
CA GLU A 278 36.45 11.46 -12.37
C GLU A 278 35.90 12.88 -12.49
N ASP A 279 36.62 13.67 -13.28
CA ASP A 279 36.32 15.04 -13.65
C ASP A 279 35.05 15.11 -14.52
N TYR A 280 34.18 16.07 -14.22
CA TYR A 280 32.95 16.34 -14.96
C TYR A 280 33.14 17.59 -15.81
N GLU A 281 33.24 17.41 -17.13
CA GLU A 281 33.22 18.47 -18.15
C GLU A 281 31.81 18.57 -18.76
N PRO A 282 31.21 19.77 -18.92
CA PRO A 282 29.87 19.94 -19.45
C PRO A 282 29.90 20.15 -20.97
N TYR A 283 29.29 19.26 -21.75
CA TYR A 283 29.02 19.51 -23.17
C TYR A 283 27.53 19.74 -23.46
N SER A 284 27.30 20.98 -23.87
CA SER A 284 26.22 21.45 -24.74
C SER A 284 26.11 20.61 -26.02
N ASN A 285 24.88 20.30 -26.45
CA ASN A 285 24.63 20.08 -27.88
C ASN A 285 23.17 20.37 -28.26
N ASP A 286 23.00 21.47 -28.98
CA ASP A 286 21.90 21.73 -29.91
C ASP A 286 22.19 21.03 -31.25
N ASN A 287 21.15 20.47 -31.87
CA ASN A 287 20.82 20.42 -33.31
C ASN A 287 20.06 19.11 -33.65
N ILE A 288 18.84 19.13 -34.21
CA ILE A 288 18.44 19.57 -35.57
C ILE A 288 19.01 18.67 -36.68
N PHE A 289 18.13 17.80 -37.24
CA PHE A 289 17.94 17.34 -38.63
C PHE A 289 17.23 15.96 -38.58
N SER A 290 15.98 15.81 -39.03
CA SER A 290 15.44 15.77 -40.40
C SER A 290 15.30 14.35 -40.94
N ALA A 291 14.12 14.13 -41.53
CA ALA A 291 13.65 12.93 -42.19
C ALA A 291 14.44 12.53 -43.44
N SER A 292 14.41 11.24 -43.76
CA SER A 292 14.31 10.78 -45.15
C SER A 292 13.84 9.32 -45.23
N ASP A 293 12.92 9.10 -46.17
CA ASP A 293 12.40 7.86 -46.71
C ASP A 293 13.45 6.96 -47.37
N SER A 294 13.16 5.66 -47.40
CA SER A 294 13.27 4.73 -48.56
C SER A 294 13.08 3.31 -48.04
N ASP A 295 11.94 2.64 -48.24
CA ASP A 295 11.54 1.92 -49.45
C ASP A 295 12.66 1.06 -50.07
N HIS A 296 12.59 -0.26 -49.87
CA HIS A 296 12.85 -1.30 -50.87
C HIS A 296 12.52 -2.68 -50.28
N GLY A 297 11.55 -3.36 -50.89
CA GLY A 297 11.37 -4.80 -50.73
C GLY A 297 12.39 -5.59 -51.56
N VAL A 298 12.51 -6.88 -51.27
CA VAL A 298 12.46 -8.02 -52.21
C VAL A 298 12.70 -9.31 -51.42
N VAL A 299 11.94 -10.31 -51.86
CA VAL A 299 11.84 -11.74 -51.55
C VAL A 299 13.19 -12.46 -51.48
N ASP A 300 13.33 -13.44 -50.59
CA ASP A 300 13.82 -14.76 -51.03
C ASP A 300 13.43 -15.88 -50.06
N ASP A 301 12.86 -16.93 -50.67
CA ASP A 301 12.72 -18.29 -50.16
C ASP A 301 14.12 -18.88 -49.94
N ASP A 302 14.38 -19.52 -48.80
CA ASP A 302 15.23 -20.71 -48.85
C ASP A 302 15.02 -21.69 -47.69
N LEU A 303 14.85 -22.92 -48.13
CA LEU A 303 14.72 -24.20 -47.44
C LEU A 303 15.90 -24.50 -46.51
N PHE A 304 15.64 -24.89 -45.25
CA PHE A 304 16.59 -25.71 -44.48
C PHE A 304 15.90 -26.75 -43.58
N PRO A 305 16.59 -27.88 -43.29
CA PRO A 305 16.00 -29.18 -43.07
C PRO A 305 15.64 -29.51 -41.62
N THR A 306 14.66 -30.38 -41.49
CA THR A 306 14.28 -31.14 -40.29
C THR A 306 15.47 -31.85 -39.63
N SER A 307 15.63 -31.63 -38.34
CA SER A 307 16.50 -32.41 -37.43
C SER A 307 15.71 -32.85 -36.19
N PRO A 308 16.13 -33.93 -35.50
CA PRO A 308 15.22 -34.88 -34.88
C PRO A 308 14.85 -34.58 -33.42
N SER A 309 13.66 -35.06 -33.09
CA SER A 309 13.06 -35.32 -31.76
C SER A 309 14.06 -35.41 -30.59
N ARG A 310 13.94 -34.46 -29.65
CA ARG A 310 14.50 -34.53 -28.30
C ARG A 310 13.39 -34.89 -27.32
N ASN A 311 13.57 -36.02 -26.64
CA ASN A 311 12.72 -36.50 -25.56
C ASN A 311 12.54 -35.44 -24.46
N HIS A 312 11.31 -34.97 -24.26
CA HIS A 312 10.94 -34.15 -23.10
C HIS A 312 10.85 -35.03 -21.84
N PRO A 313 11.43 -34.60 -20.70
CA PRO A 313 11.22 -35.27 -19.42
C PRO A 313 9.82 -34.96 -18.89
N GLU A 314 9.11 -35.98 -18.39
CA GLU A 314 7.78 -35.80 -17.80
C GLU A 314 7.80 -34.87 -16.57
N PRO A 315 6.82 -33.97 -16.42
CA PRO A 315 6.76 -33.08 -15.27
C PRO A 315 6.19 -33.82 -14.06
N GLY A 316 7.08 -34.11 -13.10
CA GLY A 316 6.71 -34.59 -11.77
C GLY A 316 5.71 -33.64 -11.08
N SER A 317 4.50 -34.14 -10.84
CA SER A 317 3.38 -33.45 -10.20
C SER A 317 3.78 -32.80 -8.86
N ARG A 318 3.78 -31.47 -8.81
CA ARG A 318 4.00 -30.70 -7.57
C ARG A 318 2.69 -30.64 -6.77
N ARG A 319 2.59 -31.48 -5.72
CA ARG A 319 1.45 -31.58 -4.79
C ARG A 319 1.01 -30.25 -4.16
N ALA A 320 1.87 -29.23 -4.07
CA ALA A 320 1.54 -27.93 -3.52
C ALA A 320 0.57 -27.12 -4.41
N GLY A 321 0.69 -27.24 -5.74
CA GLY A 321 -0.22 -26.55 -6.68
C GLY A 321 -1.64 -27.11 -6.64
N LYS A 322 -1.79 -28.42 -6.48
CA LYS A 322 -3.12 -29.07 -6.37
C LYS A 322 -3.95 -28.57 -5.18
N LYS A 323 -3.31 -28.26 -4.04
CA LYS A 323 -4.05 -27.80 -2.85
C LYS A 323 -4.57 -26.37 -2.98
N ALA A 324 -3.78 -25.48 -3.59
CA ALA A 324 -4.23 -24.11 -3.89
C ALA A 324 -5.36 -24.11 -4.94
N ARG A 325 -5.29 -25.01 -5.92
CA ARG A 325 -6.31 -25.17 -6.97
C ARG A 325 -7.66 -25.66 -6.44
N LEU A 326 -7.67 -26.63 -5.51
CA LEU A 326 -8.91 -27.09 -4.88
C LEU A 326 -9.63 -25.95 -4.12
N ALA A 327 -8.89 -25.08 -3.44
CA ALA A 327 -9.47 -23.94 -2.73
C ALA A 327 -10.09 -22.88 -3.66
N ILE A 328 -9.50 -22.66 -4.84
CA ILE A 328 -10.05 -21.74 -5.86
C ILE A 328 -11.28 -22.36 -6.53
N HIS A 329 -11.24 -23.65 -6.85
CA HIS A 329 -12.34 -24.35 -7.49
C HIS A 329 -13.59 -24.43 -6.59
N ASP A 330 -13.41 -24.64 -5.29
CA ASP A 330 -14.52 -24.64 -4.31
C ASP A 330 -15.14 -23.24 -4.15
N ALA A 331 -14.35 -22.17 -4.26
CA ALA A 331 -14.84 -20.80 -4.20
C ALA A 331 -15.67 -20.41 -5.45
N ILE A 332 -15.24 -20.86 -6.64
CA ILE A 332 -15.96 -20.61 -7.91
C ILE A 332 -17.25 -21.43 -7.98
N ALA A 333 -17.22 -22.70 -7.57
CA ALA A 333 -18.41 -23.56 -7.55
C ALA A 333 -19.51 -23.01 -6.62
N PHE A 334 -19.12 -22.36 -5.52
CA PHE A 334 -20.05 -21.70 -4.60
C PHE A 334 -20.73 -20.47 -5.22
N GLN A 335 -20.05 -19.75 -6.13
CA GLN A 335 -20.61 -18.61 -6.85
C GLN A 335 -21.54 -19.01 -8.00
N GLN A 336 -21.23 -20.11 -8.70
CA GLN A 336 -22.03 -20.57 -9.85
C GLN A 336 -23.34 -21.24 -9.45
N ALA A 337 -23.45 -21.77 -8.22
CA ALA A 337 -24.65 -22.46 -7.74
C ALA A 337 -25.90 -21.55 -7.53
N TYR A 338 -25.79 -20.24 -7.75
CA TYR A 338 -26.89 -19.27 -7.57
C TYR A 338 -27.41 -18.62 -8.87
N PHE A 339 -26.91 -19.01 -10.04
CA PHE A 339 -27.44 -18.49 -11.32
C PHE A 339 -28.64 -19.32 -11.78
N TYR A 340 -29.83 -18.89 -11.39
CA TYR A 340 -31.06 -19.33 -12.04
C TYR A 340 -31.21 -18.61 -13.40
N PRO A 341 -31.58 -19.32 -14.49
CA PRO A 341 -31.90 -18.67 -15.75
C PRO A 341 -33.14 -17.79 -15.55
N MET A 342 -32.94 -16.48 -15.57
CA MET A 342 -34.03 -15.52 -15.52
C MET A 342 -34.90 -15.67 -16.78
N PRO A 343 -36.24 -15.65 -16.65
CA PRO A 343 -37.12 -15.67 -17.80
C PRO A 343 -36.84 -14.45 -18.68
N VAL A 344 -36.68 -14.68 -19.98
CA VAL A 344 -36.53 -13.64 -21.00
C VAL A 344 -37.80 -12.78 -20.96
N GLN A 345 -37.73 -11.65 -20.27
CA GLN A 345 -38.81 -10.66 -20.27
C GLN A 345 -38.83 -9.95 -21.61
N ALA A 346 -40.02 -9.81 -22.20
CA ALA A 346 -40.21 -9.03 -23.42
C ALA A 346 -39.69 -7.60 -23.18
N ALA A 347 -38.87 -7.10 -24.11
CA ALA A 347 -38.22 -5.81 -23.99
C ALA A 347 -39.25 -4.71 -23.70
N ALA A 348 -39.08 -4.02 -22.57
CA ALA A 348 -39.88 -2.84 -22.25
C ALA A 348 -39.68 -1.79 -23.36
N PRO A 349 -40.71 -0.96 -23.64
CA PRO A 349 -40.56 0.15 -24.58
C PRO A 349 -39.39 1.03 -24.15
N VAL A 350 -38.45 1.25 -25.07
CA VAL A 350 -37.24 2.06 -24.85
C VAL A 350 -37.66 3.48 -24.51
N ASP A 351 -37.25 3.97 -23.35
CA ASP A 351 -37.48 5.35 -22.92
C ASP A 351 -36.88 6.31 -23.96
N LEU A 352 -37.67 7.30 -24.39
CA LEU A 352 -37.23 8.32 -25.36
C LEU A 352 -35.98 9.05 -24.88
N ALA A 353 -35.79 9.20 -23.56
CA ALA A 353 -34.58 9.79 -22.99
C ALA A 353 -33.32 8.94 -23.29
N ILE A 354 -33.44 7.60 -23.28
CA ILE A 354 -32.35 6.69 -23.63
C ILE A 354 -32.03 6.80 -25.12
N ALA A 355 -33.06 6.92 -25.98
CA ALA A 355 -32.88 7.08 -27.41
C ALA A 355 -32.23 8.42 -27.81
N ASP A 356 -32.44 9.47 -27.01
CA ASP A 356 -31.75 10.77 -27.19
C ASP A 356 -30.31 10.70 -26.69
N ALA A 357 -30.06 10.07 -25.53
CA ALA A 357 -28.71 9.84 -25.01
C ALA A 357 -27.85 8.99 -25.96
N ILE A 358 -28.43 7.96 -26.59
CA ILE A 358 -27.77 7.16 -27.63
C ILE A 358 -27.36 8.03 -28.83
N ARG A 359 -28.26 8.92 -29.29
CA ARG A 359 -27.98 9.81 -30.43
C ARG A 359 -26.91 10.85 -30.11
N GLU A 360 -26.87 11.35 -28.88
CA GLU A 360 -25.81 12.25 -28.43
C GLU A 360 -24.47 11.51 -28.30
N PHE A 361 -24.50 10.25 -27.88
CA PHE A 361 -23.32 9.40 -27.76
C PHE A 361 -22.63 9.14 -29.11
N GLU A 362 -23.39 8.85 -30.18
CA GLU A 362 -22.84 8.62 -31.52
C GLU A 362 -22.01 9.81 -32.04
N ASN A 363 -22.28 11.02 -31.57
CA ASN A 363 -21.59 12.25 -31.99
C ASN A 363 -20.41 12.62 -31.09
N ARG A 364 -20.15 11.86 -30.03
CA ARG A 364 -19.09 12.18 -29.10
C ARG A 364 -17.73 11.79 -29.67
N VAL A 365 -16.82 12.76 -29.71
CA VAL A 365 -15.40 12.52 -30.00
C VAL A 365 -14.71 12.16 -28.68
N PRO A 366 -14.16 10.94 -28.52
CA PRO A 366 -13.42 10.60 -27.30
C PRO A 366 -12.23 11.53 -27.12
N THR A 367 -12.01 12.02 -25.90
CA THR A 367 -10.84 12.83 -25.57
C THR A 367 -9.61 11.93 -25.53
N PHE A 368 -8.53 12.29 -26.23
CA PHE A 368 -7.26 11.60 -26.05
C PHE A 368 -6.66 11.95 -24.70
N VAL A 369 -6.36 10.92 -23.90
CA VAL A 369 -5.63 11.09 -22.64
C VAL A 369 -4.23 10.53 -22.82
N LYS A 370 -3.22 11.38 -22.63
CA LYS A 370 -1.82 10.98 -22.72
C LYS A 370 -1.53 9.90 -21.66
N PRO A 371 -1.15 8.69 -22.06
CA PRO A 371 -1.01 7.61 -21.10
C PRO A 371 0.33 7.71 -20.35
N PRO A 372 0.44 7.16 -19.13
CA PRO A 372 1.70 7.15 -18.39
C PRO A 372 2.80 6.38 -19.14
N VAL A 373 4.04 6.84 -19.04
CA VAL A 373 5.19 6.14 -19.65
C VAL A 373 5.53 4.94 -18.78
N LEU A 374 5.49 3.74 -19.37
CA LEU A 374 5.88 2.52 -18.68
C LEU A 374 7.39 2.29 -18.79
N ASN A 375 7.98 1.71 -17.74
CA ASN A 375 9.35 1.23 -17.81
C ASN A 375 9.44 0.10 -18.87
N PRO A 376 10.37 0.19 -19.86
CA PRO A 376 10.57 -0.87 -20.84
C PRO A 376 11.03 -2.19 -20.20
N ASP A 377 11.75 -2.14 -19.09
CA ASP A 377 12.30 -3.31 -18.38
C ASP A 377 11.27 -3.95 -17.42
N ARG A 378 10.01 -3.52 -17.44
CA ARG A 378 8.97 -4.13 -16.61
C ARG A 378 8.75 -5.57 -17.03
N ILE A 379 8.41 -6.42 -16.07
CA ILE A 379 7.97 -7.79 -16.36
C ILE A 379 6.66 -7.70 -17.17
N GLN A 380 6.62 -8.35 -18.32
CA GLN A 380 5.44 -8.47 -19.18
C GLN A 380 5.04 -9.94 -19.32
N ILE A 381 3.80 -10.18 -19.74
CA ILE A 381 3.39 -11.52 -20.20
C ILE A 381 3.79 -11.62 -21.67
N ASP A 382 4.75 -12.50 -21.93
CA ASP A 382 5.29 -12.83 -23.26
C ASP A 382 5.06 -14.31 -23.59
N ASP A 383 5.46 -14.73 -24.79
CA ASP A 383 5.31 -16.11 -25.26
C ASP A 383 6.01 -17.14 -24.36
N THR A 384 7.03 -16.72 -23.59
CA THR A 384 7.81 -17.61 -22.73
C THR A 384 7.23 -17.75 -21.32
N THR A 385 6.44 -16.77 -20.89
CA THR A 385 5.89 -16.68 -19.53
C THR A 385 4.37 -16.87 -19.48
N ILE A 386 3.69 -16.85 -20.62
CA ILE A 386 2.25 -16.99 -20.76
C ILE A 386 1.66 -18.19 -20.00
N TRP A 387 2.30 -19.36 -20.08
CA TRP A 387 1.83 -20.59 -19.45
C TRP A 387 1.80 -20.50 -17.91
N VAL A 388 2.57 -19.58 -17.30
CA VAL A 388 2.54 -19.29 -15.86
C VAL A 388 1.23 -18.58 -15.48
N TYR A 389 0.71 -17.77 -16.41
CA TYR A 389 -0.46 -16.93 -16.21
C TYR A 389 -1.72 -17.47 -16.87
N ALA A 390 -1.63 -18.48 -17.74
CA ALA A 390 -2.75 -19.17 -18.38
C ALA A 390 -3.34 -20.27 -17.48
N GLU A 391 -4.60 -20.66 -17.71
CA GLU A 391 -5.28 -21.67 -16.89
C GLU A 391 -4.75 -23.02 -17.32
N GLU A 392 -4.56 -23.92 -16.36
CA GLU A 392 -3.98 -25.22 -16.69
C GLU A 392 -4.94 -25.98 -17.61
N GLY A 393 -4.46 -26.32 -18.81
CA GLY A 393 -5.28 -26.98 -19.83
C GLY A 393 -6.14 -26.04 -20.66
N ALA A 394 -5.98 -24.71 -20.54
CA ALA A 394 -6.63 -23.77 -21.44
C ALA A 394 -6.26 -24.07 -22.90
N SER A 395 -7.27 -24.18 -23.76
CA SER A 395 -7.10 -24.38 -25.20
C SER A 395 -6.37 -23.18 -25.84
N ASP A 396 -6.70 -21.97 -25.37
CA ASP A 396 -6.02 -20.73 -25.73
C ASP A 396 -5.38 -20.12 -24.49
N GLN A 397 -4.06 -20.23 -24.41
CA GLN A 397 -3.28 -19.71 -23.29
C GLN A 397 -3.32 -18.18 -23.23
N TRP A 398 -3.40 -17.49 -24.37
CA TRP A 398 -3.41 -16.03 -24.44
C TRP A 398 -4.75 -15.48 -23.96
N ALA A 399 -5.85 -15.99 -24.49
CA ALA A 399 -7.18 -15.62 -24.01
C ALA A 399 -7.34 -15.91 -22.51
N SER A 400 -6.80 -17.03 -22.05
CA SER A 400 -6.84 -17.39 -20.63
C SER A 400 -5.98 -16.48 -19.76
N ALA A 401 -4.73 -16.17 -20.13
CA ALA A 401 -3.84 -15.31 -19.35
C ALA A 401 -4.31 -13.84 -19.33
N LEU A 402 -4.88 -13.37 -20.45
CA LEU A 402 -5.40 -12.02 -20.63
C LEU A 402 -6.91 -11.90 -20.34
N SER A 403 -7.51 -12.91 -19.72
CA SER A 403 -8.93 -12.84 -19.34
C SER A 403 -9.18 -11.74 -18.31
N SER A 404 -10.14 -10.87 -18.58
CA SER A 404 -10.57 -9.78 -17.68
C SER A 404 -11.18 -10.28 -16.36
N THR A 405 -11.68 -11.52 -16.33
CA THR A 405 -12.39 -12.10 -15.17
C THR A 405 -11.58 -13.14 -14.40
N ARG A 406 -10.52 -13.69 -14.99
CA ARG A 406 -9.69 -14.76 -14.39
C ARG A 406 -9.26 -14.50 -12.94
N TYR A 407 -8.83 -13.28 -12.65
CA TYR A 407 -8.29 -12.92 -11.34
C TYR A 407 -9.35 -12.27 -10.42
N GLY A 408 -10.62 -12.29 -10.82
CA GLY A 408 -11.70 -11.63 -10.08
C GLY A 408 -11.55 -10.09 -10.05
N GLY A 409 -10.96 -9.50 -11.09
CA GLY A 409 -10.66 -8.06 -11.18
C GLY A 409 -9.21 -7.78 -11.57
N PRO A 410 -8.70 -6.56 -11.28
CA PRO A 410 -7.33 -6.20 -11.57
C PRO A 410 -6.33 -7.01 -10.74
N ARG A 411 -5.21 -7.37 -11.35
CA ARG A 411 -4.11 -8.03 -10.63
C ARG A 411 -3.51 -7.13 -9.55
N ARG A 412 -3.19 -7.73 -8.40
CA ARG A 412 -2.53 -7.04 -7.27
C ARG A 412 -1.00 -7.07 -7.33
N ASP A 413 -0.45 -7.98 -8.14
CA ASP A 413 0.98 -8.23 -8.25
C ASP A 413 1.39 -8.30 -9.72
N ALA A 414 2.63 -7.88 -10.00
CA ALA A 414 3.22 -7.91 -11.32
C ALA A 414 3.23 -9.33 -11.95
N PRO A 415 3.25 -9.44 -13.29
CA PRO A 415 3.15 -8.37 -14.27
C PRO A 415 1.72 -7.79 -14.39
N PHE A 416 1.61 -6.46 -14.36
CA PHE A 416 0.34 -5.76 -14.60
C PHE A 416 0.06 -5.78 -16.10
N ARG A 417 -1.09 -6.32 -16.50
CA ARG A 417 -1.44 -6.50 -17.91
C ARG A 417 -1.84 -5.18 -18.53
N GLU A 418 -1.57 -5.00 -19.82
CA GLU A 418 -2.09 -3.86 -20.57
C GLU A 418 -3.61 -4.01 -20.78
N LEU A 419 -4.39 -3.00 -20.41
CA LEU A 419 -5.86 -3.10 -20.37
C LEU A 419 -6.46 -3.34 -21.76
N PHE A 420 -5.86 -2.77 -22.81
CA PHE A 420 -6.33 -2.93 -24.18
C PHE A 420 -6.19 -4.38 -24.69
N ARG A 421 -5.28 -5.16 -24.11
CA ARG A 421 -5.02 -6.58 -24.48
C ARG A 421 -5.95 -7.54 -23.76
N LEU A 422 -6.68 -7.10 -22.74
CA LEU A 422 -7.56 -7.97 -21.98
C LEU A 422 -8.77 -8.41 -22.83
N THR A 423 -9.36 -9.56 -22.51
CA THR A 423 -10.64 -9.98 -23.12
C THR A 423 -11.74 -8.97 -22.78
N ASP A 424 -12.75 -8.86 -23.65
CA ASP A 424 -13.90 -8.00 -23.34
C ASP A 424 -14.56 -8.46 -22.03
N PRO A 425 -14.88 -7.53 -21.11
CA PRO A 425 -15.68 -7.84 -19.94
C PRO A 425 -17.09 -8.31 -20.34
N ASP A 426 -17.78 -9.00 -19.44
CA ASP A 426 -19.18 -9.38 -19.64
C ASP A 426 -20.03 -8.15 -19.95
N VAL A 427 -20.94 -8.26 -20.93
CA VAL A 427 -21.77 -7.13 -21.37
C VAL A 427 -22.67 -6.56 -20.27
N HIS A 428 -22.94 -7.32 -19.21
CA HIS A 428 -23.70 -6.89 -18.03
C HIS A 428 -22.80 -6.42 -16.87
N ASP A 429 -21.48 -6.58 -16.97
CA ASP A 429 -20.54 -6.10 -15.95
C ASP A 429 -20.29 -4.59 -16.13
N MET A 430 -20.98 -3.80 -15.30
CA MET A 430 -20.85 -2.34 -15.23
C MET A 430 -19.95 -1.89 -14.07
N SER A 431 -19.12 -2.77 -13.51
CA SER A 431 -18.15 -2.38 -12.49
C SER A 431 -17.14 -1.40 -13.06
N ASP A 432 -16.59 -0.51 -12.21
CA ASP A 432 -15.51 0.43 -12.58
C ASP A 432 -14.34 -0.30 -13.28
N TRP A 433 -14.08 -1.57 -12.94
CA TRP A 433 -13.08 -2.41 -13.61
C TRP A 433 -13.39 -2.68 -15.09
N ALA A 434 -14.57 -3.23 -15.38
CA ALA A 434 -14.99 -3.53 -16.75
C ALA A 434 -15.03 -2.26 -17.61
N GLU A 435 -15.54 -1.21 -16.99
CA GLU A 435 -15.63 0.13 -17.53
C GLU A 435 -14.26 0.74 -17.87
N ASN A 436 -13.24 0.56 -17.03
CA ASN A 436 -11.88 1.00 -17.32
C ASN A 436 -11.23 0.21 -18.48
N ILE A 437 -11.54 -1.08 -18.61
CA ILE A 437 -11.08 -1.89 -19.76
C ILE A 437 -11.69 -1.37 -21.06
N ARG A 438 -13.00 -1.16 -21.11
CA ARG A 438 -13.70 -0.65 -22.30
C ARG A 438 -13.15 0.72 -22.72
N TRP A 439 -12.93 1.61 -21.76
CA TRP A 439 -12.31 2.91 -22.01
C TRP A 439 -10.90 2.77 -22.59
N ALA A 440 -10.05 1.93 -21.99
CA ALA A 440 -8.67 1.75 -22.46
C ALA A 440 -8.62 1.15 -23.88
N LYS A 441 -9.51 0.21 -24.20
CA LYS A 441 -9.66 -0.33 -25.56
C LYS A 441 -10.08 0.73 -26.57
N GLN A 442 -10.99 1.63 -26.20
CA GLN A 442 -11.37 2.75 -27.07
C GLN A 442 -10.20 3.70 -27.32
N GLN A 443 -9.44 4.05 -26.28
CA GLN A 443 -8.24 4.88 -26.41
C GLN A 443 -7.17 4.23 -27.30
N PHE A 444 -6.96 2.91 -27.17
CA PHE A 444 -6.07 2.18 -28.06
C PHE A 444 -6.56 2.19 -29.50
N LYS A 445 -7.85 1.92 -29.73
CA LYS A 445 -8.45 1.88 -31.08
C LYS A 445 -8.37 3.22 -31.81
N LEU A 446 -8.56 4.34 -31.11
CA LEU A 446 -8.62 5.67 -31.71
C LEU A 446 -7.28 6.40 -31.72
N PHE A 447 -6.43 6.17 -30.73
CA PHE A 447 -5.21 6.96 -30.49
C PHE A 447 -3.95 6.12 -30.33
N SER A 448 -4.02 4.79 -30.51
CA SER A 448 -2.90 3.87 -30.29
C SER A 448 -2.29 3.98 -28.88
N SER A 449 -3.12 4.31 -27.89
CA SER A 449 -2.73 4.40 -26.48
C SER A 449 -2.57 3.00 -25.87
N ASP A 450 -1.34 2.52 -25.70
CA ASP A 450 -1.03 1.13 -25.34
C ASP A 450 -0.42 0.95 -23.93
N THR A 451 -0.21 2.04 -23.18
CA THR A 451 0.48 1.98 -21.88
C THR A 451 -0.43 1.99 -20.64
N TRP A 452 -1.76 1.93 -20.82
CA TRP A 452 -2.69 1.76 -19.70
C TRP A 452 -2.65 0.31 -19.19
N THR A 453 -2.45 0.13 -17.88
CA THR A 453 -2.27 -1.20 -17.26
C THR A 453 -3.16 -1.36 -16.03
N GLU A 454 -3.18 -2.57 -15.46
CA GLU A 454 -3.85 -2.89 -14.19
C GLU A 454 -3.27 -2.20 -12.95
N TYR A 455 -2.27 -1.34 -13.10
CA TYR A 455 -1.68 -0.62 -11.99
C TYR A 455 -2.74 0.28 -11.32
N GLU A 456 -2.83 0.24 -9.98
CA GLU A 456 -3.90 0.93 -9.22
C GLU A 456 -3.99 2.42 -9.58
N TYR A 457 -2.84 3.09 -9.66
CA TYR A 457 -2.75 4.48 -10.09
C TYR A 457 -3.32 4.72 -11.50
N HIS A 458 -3.10 3.81 -12.45
CA HIS A 458 -3.65 3.91 -13.80
C HIS A 458 -5.18 3.78 -13.78
N LEU A 459 -5.72 2.83 -13.02
CA LEU A 459 -7.16 2.63 -12.90
C LEU A 459 -7.85 3.84 -12.25
N GLU A 460 -7.23 4.44 -11.23
CA GLU A 460 -7.72 5.68 -10.61
C GLU A 460 -7.76 6.83 -11.61
N MET A 461 -6.67 7.05 -12.36
CA MET A 461 -6.62 8.09 -13.41
C MET A 461 -7.71 7.90 -14.47
N ILE A 462 -7.89 6.68 -14.97
CA ILE A 462 -8.93 6.37 -15.97
C ILE A 462 -10.32 6.68 -15.39
N THR A 463 -10.56 6.26 -14.16
CA THR A 463 -11.85 6.48 -13.47
C THR A 463 -12.13 7.97 -13.30
N GLU A 464 -11.13 8.76 -12.92
CA GLU A 464 -11.23 10.21 -12.80
C GLU A 464 -11.54 10.87 -14.16
N HIS A 465 -10.80 10.51 -15.22
CA HIS A 465 -11.05 11.02 -16.57
C HIS A 465 -12.45 10.68 -17.07
N ARG A 466 -12.90 9.43 -16.88
CA ARG A 466 -14.26 9.02 -17.26
C ARG A 466 -15.32 9.86 -16.54
N ARG A 467 -15.16 10.10 -15.24
CA ARG A 467 -16.12 10.89 -14.46
C ARG A 467 -16.12 12.35 -14.89
N ASN A 468 -14.96 12.94 -15.12
CA ASN A 468 -14.81 14.34 -15.53
C ASN A 468 -15.39 14.60 -16.94
N ASP A 469 -15.16 13.68 -17.86
CA ASP A 469 -15.67 13.80 -19.22
C ASP A 469 -17.09 13.24 -19.37
N HIS A 470 -17.70 12.69 -18.30
CA HIS A 470 -18.95 11.93 -18.37
C HIS A 470 -18.90 10.76 -19.38
N TRP A 471 -17.75 10.11 -19.52
CA TRP A 471 -17.58 8.94 -20.38
C TRP A 471 -18.35 7.74 -19.83
N ILE A 472 -19.09 7.08 -20.73
CA ILE A 472 -19.91 5.89 -20.45
C ILE A 472 -19.71 4.91 -21.62
N SER A 473 -19.69 3.60 -21.37
CA SER A 473 -19.55 2.61 -22.43
C SER A 473 -20.84 2.44 -23.26
N GLU A 474 -20.70 1.91 -24.47
CA GLU A 474 -21.86 1.54 -25.30
C GLU A 474 -22.73 0.47 -24.60
N GLU A 475 -22.10 -0.46 -23.88
CA GLU A 475 -22.78 -1.50 -23.12
C GLU A 475 -23.65 -0.91 -22.00
N ALA A 476 -23.11 0.04 -21.24
CA ALA A 476 -23.85 0.74 -20.19
C ALA A 476 -25.06 1.50 -20.74
N ILE A 477 -24.89 2.16 -21.90
CA ILE A 477 -25.98 2.86 -22.59
C ILE A 477 -27.06 1.88 -23.07
N ARG A 478 -26.68 0.76 -23.70
CA ARG A 478 -27.63 -0.27 -24.17
C ARG A 478 -28.46 -0.87 -23.02
N LEU A 479 -27.88 -0.94 -21.82
CA LEU A 479 -28.56 -1.43 -20.61
C LEU A 479 -29.35 -0.35 -19.86
N GLY A 480 -29.30 0.91 -20.30
CA GLY A 480 -29.97 2.02 -19.62
C GLY A 480 -29.34 2.35 -18.26
N MET A 481 -28.04 2.12 -18.09
CA MET A 481 -27.28 2.41 -16.88
C MET A 481 -26.33 3.58 -17.17
N PHE A 482 -26.73 4.81 -16.80
CA PHE A 482 -25.90 6.01 -16.98
C PHE A 482 -26.05 6.99 -15.82
#